data_AF-A0A7V3LHB9-F1
#
_entry.id   AF-A0A7V3LHB9-F1
#
_cell.length_a   1.000
_cell.length_b   1.000
_cell.length_c   1.000
_cell.angle_alpha   90.00
_cell.angle_beta   90.00
_cell.angle_gamma   90.00
#
_symmetry.space_group_name_H-M   'P 1'
#
loop_
_entity.id
_entity.type
_entity.pdbx_description
1 polymer ?
#
loop_
_entity_poly.entity_id
_entity_poly.type
_entity_poly.pdbx_seq_one_letter_code
_entity_poly.pdbx_strand_id
1 'polypeptide(L)' 'MSDKVRVAIIGVGNCACSLVQGVYYYRNAKADEFVPGLMHVNLGGYHISDIEFTCAFDIDKTKVGRDLSEAIWA' A
#
# COMPACT_ATOMS: atom_id res chain seq x y z
N MET A 1 3.58 19.51 -6.17
CA MET A 1 4.09 18.17 -5.83
C MET A 1 3.40 17.79 -4.53
N SER A 2 2.58 16.73 -4.54
CA SER A 2 2.08 16.17 -3.28
C SER A 2 3.25 15.40 -2.64
N ASP A 3 3.50 15.61 -1.35
CA ASP A 3 4.53 14.87 -0.63
C ASP A 3 4.10 13.39 -0.53
N LYS A 4 4.99 12.48 -0.89
CA LYS A 4 4.73 11.03 -0.79
C LYS A 4 4.90 10.56 0.65
N VAL A 5 3.99 9.69 1.07
CA VAL A 5 4.11 8.91 2.31
C VAL A 5 4.92 7.66 1.97
N ARG A 6 6.21 7.69 2.28
CA ARG A 6 7.14 6.59 2.02
C ARG A 6 6.95 5.49 3.07
N VAL A 7 6.42 4.35 2.64
CA VAL A 7 6.06 3.23 3.51
C VAL A 7 7.07 2.08 3.34
N ALA A 8 7.48 1.52 4.48
CA ALA A 8 8.22 0.28 4.57
C ALA A 8 7.32 -0.82 5.14
N ILE A 9 7.40 -2.03 4.59
CA ILE A 9 6.66 -3.20 5.11
C ILE A 9 7.65 -4.17 5.79
N ILE A 10 7.34 -4.59 7.01
CA ILE A 10 8.11 -5.63 7.72
C ILE A 10 7.17 -6.83 7.92
N GLY A 11 7.44 -7.91 7.18
CA GLY A 11 6.56 -9.07 7.04
C GLY A 11 5.57 -8.87 5.89
N VAL A 12 5.82 -9.54 4.76
CA VAL A 12 5.00 -9.50 3.55
C VAL A 12 3.97 -10.64 3.61
N GLY A 13 3.08 -10.57 4.59
CA GLY A 13 1.98 -11.53 4.78
C GLY A 13 0.66 -11.08 4.15
N ASN A 14 -0.44 -11.73 4.53
CA ASN A 14 -1.79 -11.39 4.03
C ASN A 14 -2.17 -9.93 4.29
N CYS A 15 -1.80 -9.36 5.44
CA CYS A 15 -2.07 -7.94 5.72
C CYS A 15 -1.33 -7.01 4.74
N ALA A 16 -0.08 -7.31 4.40
CA ALA A 16 0.67 -6.56 3.40
C ALA A 16 0.03 -6.70 2.01
N CYS A 17 -0.40 -7.91 1.65
CA CYS A 17 -1.10 -8.18 0.41
C CYS A 17 -2.39 -7.35 0.28
N SER A 18 -3.25 -7.35 1.31
CA SER A 18 -4.48 -6.55 1.33
C SER A 18 -4.21 -5.05 1.31
N LEU A 19 -3.19 -4.57 2.03
CA LEU A 19 -2.82 -3.16 2.04
C LEU A 19 -2.33 -2.68 0.67
N VAL A 20 -1.38 -3.41 0.06
CA VAL A 20 -0.84 -3.07 -1.26
C VAL A 20 -1.97 -3.04 -2.28
N GLN A 21 -2.77 -4.10 -2.35
CA GLN A 21 -3.91 -4.15 -3.28
C GLN A 21 -4.92 -3.04 -3.03
N GLY A 22 -5.26 -2.76 -1.75
CA GLY A 22 -6.19 -1.68 -1.39
C GLY A 22 -5.71 -0.31 -1.87
N VAL A 23 -4.43 0.01 -1.68
CA VAL A 23 -3.84 1.26 -2.19
C VAL A 23 -3.97 1.35 -3.71
N TYR A 24 -3.64 0.29 -4.44
CA TYR A 24 -3.75 0.29 -5.91
C TYR A 24 -5.20 0.29 -6.41
N TYR A 25 -6.12 -0.33 -5.67
CA TYR A 25 -7.54 -0.38 -6.01
C TYR A 25 -8.20 0.99 -5.87
N TYR A 26 -7.93 1.70 -4.77
CA TYR A 26 -8.53 3.00 -4.47
C TYR A 26 -7.69 4.20 -4.91
N ARG A 27 -6.58 4.00 -5.64
CA ARG A 27 -5.67 5.10 -6.07
C ARG A 27 -6.34 6.21 -6.88
N ASN A 28 -7.48 5.93 -7.49
CA ASN A 28 -8.25 6.88 -8.32
C ASN A 28 -9.58 7.30 -7.66
N ALA A 29 -9.82 6.92 -6.40
CA ALA A 29 -11.00 7.37 -5.67
C ALA A 29 -11.01 8.91 -5.61
N LYS A 30 -12.20 9.52 -5.62
CA LYS A 30 -12.29 10.98 -5.43
C LYS A 30 -12.03 11.32 -3.97
N ALA A 31 -11.46 12.49 -3.71
CA ALA A 31 -11.08 12.90 -2.35
C ALA A 31 -12.26 12.92 -1.36
N ASP A 32 -13.48 13.13 -1.86
CA ASP A 32 -14.76 13.15 -1.12
C ASP A 32 -15.59 11.87 -1.28
N GLU A 33 -15.05 10.85 -1.95
CA GLU A 33 -15.74 9.58 -2.17
C GLU A 33 -15.85 8.78 -0.87
N PHE A 34 -17.02 8.17 -0.64
CA PHE A 34 -17.19 7.20 0.43
C PHE A 34 -16.59 5.86 0.03
N VAL A 35 -15.56 5.43 0.76
CA VAL A 35 -14.93 4.12 0.58
C VAL A 35 -15.14 3.28 1.85
N PRO A 36 -15.79 2.09 1.76
CA PRO A 36 -15.97 1.23 2.91
C PRO A 36 -14.64 0.88 3.61
N GLY A 37 -14.57 1.11 4.91
CA GLY A 37 -13.38 0.83 5.73
C GLY A 37 -12.35 1.95 5.80
N LEU A 38 -12.53 3.05 5.04
CA LEU A 38 -11.73 4.26 5.16
C LEU A 38 -12.56 5.40 5.74
N MET A 39 -12.01 6.10 6.74
CA MET A 39 -12.64 7.30 7.27
C MET A 39 -12.55 8.47 6.26
N HIS A 40 -11.44 8.57 5.53
CA HIS A 40 -11.18 9.61 4.54
C HIS A 40 -10.33 9.06 3.39
N VAL A 41 -10.67 9.42 2.14
CA VAL A 41 -9.83 9.15 0.96
C VAL A 41 -8.65 10.12 0.89
N ASN A 42 -8.84 11.37 1.30
CA ASN A 42 -7.77 12.32 1.53
C ASN A 42 -7.75 12.71 3.02
N LEU A 43 -6.65 12.40 3.71
CA LEU A 43 -6.45 12.73 5.12
C LEU A 43 -5.33 13.76 5.27
N GLY A 44 -5.69 14.98 5.67
CA GLY A 44 -4.69 16.03 5.92
C GLY A 44 -3.88 16.44 4.69
N GLY A 45 -4.44 16.29 3.49
CA GLY A 45 -3.76 16.56 2.22
C GLY A 45 -3.21 15.31 1.55
N TYR A 46 -3.03 14.19 2.27
CA TYR A 46 -2.51 12.94 1.72
C TYR A 46 -3.63 12.10 1.12
N HIS A 47 -3.58 11.90 -0.19
CA HIS A 47 -4.48 10.99 -0.89
C HIS A 47 -4.02 9.53 -0.75
N ILE A 48 -4.90 8.55 -0.95
CA ILE A 48 -4.53 7.12 -0.99
C ILE A 48 -3.35 6.86 -1.96
N SER A 49 -3.35 7.55 -3.11
CA SER A 49 -2.28 7.45 -4.13
C SER A 49 -0.96 8.11 -3.73
N ASP A 50 -0.88 8.76 -2.58
CA ASP A 50 0.36 9.30 -2.02
C ASP A 50 1.12 8.29 -1.18
N ILE A 51 0.53 7.13 -0.88
CA ILE A 51 1.25 6.00 -0.30
C ILE A 51 2.20 5.41 -1.35
N GLU A 52 3.50 5.45 -1.06
CA GLU A 52 4.55 4.87 -1.88
C GLU A 52 5.23 3.75 -1.10
N PHE A 53 5.10 2.50 -1.55
CA PHE A 53 5.85 1.38 -0.98
C PHE A 53 7.30 1.45 -1.45
N THR A 54 8.21 1.73 -0.52
CA THR A 54 9.61 2.03 -0.83
C THR A 54 10.58 0.92 -0.49
N CYS A 55 10.23 0.09 0.50
CA CYS A 55 10.96 -1.13 0.81
C CYS A 55 10.07 -2.15 1.52
N ALA A 56 10.50 -3.40 1.48
CA ALA A 56 9.87 -4.50 2.20
C ALA A 56 10.93 -5.47 2.73
N PHE A 57 10.63 -6.09 3.87
CA PHE A 57 11.49 -7.08 4.53
C PHE A 57 10.69 -8.34 4.83
N ASP A 58 11.29 -9.50 4.56
CA ASP A 58 10.74 -10.81 4.90
C ASP A 58 11.88 -11.81 5.15
N ILE A 59 11.56 -12.97 5.72
CA ILE A 59 12.47 -14.09 5.93
C ILE A 59 12.13 -15.31 5.06
N ASP A 60 10.93 -15.35 4.47
CA ASP A 60 10.51 -16.45 3.62
C ASP A 60 11.30 -16.47 2.32
N LYS A 61 11.91 -17.62 2.02
CA LYS A 61 12.67 -17.86 0.79
C LYS A 61 11.83 -17.69 -0.48
N THR A 62 10.49 -17.81 -0.41
CA THR A 62 9.63 -17.57 -1.58
C THR A 62 9.46 -16.09 -1.88
N LYS A 63 9.76 -15.21 -0.90
CA LYS A 63 9.54 -13.75 -0.97
C LYS A 63 10.84 -12.96 -1.06
N VAL A 64 11.89 -13.39 -0.36
CA VAL A 64 13.18 -12.69 -0.34
C VAL A 64 13.79 -12.64 -1.75
N GLY A 65 14.21 -11.44 -2.18
CA GLY A 65 14.78 -11.20 -3.51
C GLY A 65 13.75 -11.03 -4.62
N ARG A 66 12.45 -11.05 -4.29
CA ARG A 66 11.36 -10.79 -5.23
C ARG A 66 10.94 -9.32 -5.18
N ASP A 67 10.34 -8.85 -6.27
CA ASP A 67 9.63 -7.59 -6.27
C ASP A 67 8.44 -7.66 -5.30
N LEU A 68 8.05 -6.52 -4.71
CA LEU A 68 6.91 -6.49 -3.78
C LEU A 68 5.62 -6.98 -4.45
N SER A 69 5.41 -6.69 -5.74
CA SER A 69 4.24 -7.13 -6.49
C SER A 69 4.17 -8.65 -6.67
N GLU A 70 5.32 -9.35 -6.63
CA GLU A 70 5.39 -10.81 -6.64
C GLU A 70 5.28 -11.38 -5.22
N ALA A 71 6.00 -10.78 -4.26
CA ALA A 71 6.10 -11.27 -2.89
C ALA A 71 4.76 -11.30 -2.15
N ILE A 72 3.81 -10.42 -2.49
CA ILE A 72 2.46 -10.42 -1.91
C ILE A 72 1.59 -11.61 -2.33
N TRP A 73 2.00 -12.39 -3.33
CA TRP A 73 1.29 -13.58 -3.83
C TRP A 73 2.05 -14.90 -3.58
N ALA A 74 3.24 -14.83 -2.99
CA ALA A 74 4.15 -15.95 -2.80
C ALA A 74 4.02 -16.65 -1.44
#